data_AF-A0A0Q5UTW6-F1
#
_entry.id   AF-A0A0Q5UTW6-F1
#
_cell.length_a   1.000
_cell.length_b   1.000
_cell.length_c   1.000
_cell.angle_alpha   90.00
_cell.angle_beta   90.00
_cell.angle_gamma   90.00
#
_symmetry.space_group_name_H-M   'P 1'
#
loop_
_entity.id
_entity.type
_entity.pdbx_description
1 polymer ?
#
loop_
_entity_poly.entity_id
_entity_poly.type
_entity_poly.pdbx_seq_one_letter_code
_entity_poly.pdbx_strand_id
1 'polypeptide(L)'
;MPTAVVDLAVRLGVQPAAHPPCVSLTQAGHMKRTLESDSWMAFKASQTIATDRCAFDWRAKVGPFGLISGRDALEDGDGRFDITALGVIPLARAQHTPALVRGELMRYLAEIAWAPHAILHNPELRWRVDGPDSLSVSAGVGATASEVILGLDSDGRIATAFAPDRPRSATPPILPTPWHGRFSDYRLVDTIWVPTVAEVAWSLPAKDVAYWRCRVASWNADGVETAREQSKRNRMTGPS
;
A
#
# COMPACT_ATOMS: atom_id res chain seq x y z
N MET A 1 -16.38 15.68 -4.25
CA MET A 1 -16.24 14.22 -4.06
C MET A 1 -17.63 13.58 -4.09
N PRO A 2 -17.83 12.42 -4.73
CA PRO A 2 -19.13 11.73 -4.77
C PRO A 2 -19.60 11.26 -3.38
N THR A 3 -20.91 11.25 -3.12
CA THR A 3 -21.49 10.82 -1.83
C THR A 3 -21.10 9.39 -1.46
N ALA A 4 -21.15 8.45 -2.41
CA ALA A 4 -20.79 7.05 -2.16
C ALA A 4 -19.34 6.86 -1.65
N VAL A 5 -18.44 7.79 -2.00
CA VAL A 5 -17.04 7.80 -1.55
C VAL A 5 -16.93 8.32 -0.11
N VAL A 6 -17.71 9.36 0.23
CA VAL A 6 -17.84 9.83 1.61
C VAL A 6 -18.40 8.71 2.49
N ASP A 7 -19.45 8.05 2.02
CA ASP A 7 -20.10 6.95 2.75
C ASP A 7 -19.14 5.77 2.95
N LEU A 8 -18.27 5.48 1.98
CA LEU A 8 -17.22 4.47 2.13
C LEU A 8 -16.28 4.83 3.29
N ALA A 9 -15.78 6.07 3.34
CA ALA A 9 -14.89 6.49 4.40
C ALA A 9 -15.55 6.38 5.79
N VAL A 10 -16.81 6.83 5.90
CA VAL A 10 -17.59 6.75 7.14
C VAL A 10 -17.84 5.29 7.54
N ARG A 11 -18.17 4.41 6.59
CA ARG A 11 -18.32 2.95 6.85
C ARG A 11 -17.02 2.32 7.33
N LEU A 12 -15.88 2.77 6.82
CA LEU A 12 -14.55 2.34 7.29
C LEU A 12 -14.14 2.98 8.62
N GLY A 13 -14.99 3.83 9.20
CA GLY A 13 -14.82 4.42 10.53
C GLY A 13 -14.08 5.75 10.56
N VAL A 14 -13.79 6.33 9.39
CA VAL A 14 -13.10 7.62 9.27
C VAL A 14 -14.02 8.73 9.75
N GLN A 15 -13.53 9.50 10.73
CA GLN A 15 -14.19 10.72 11.18
C GLN A 15 -13.69 11.89 10.33
N PRO A 16 -14.56 12.73 9.75
CA PRO A 16 -14.12 13.84 8.89
C PRO A 16 -13.15 14.83 9.53
N ALA A 17 -13.12 14.94 10.86
CA ALA A 17 -12.21 15.80 11.62
C ALA A 17 -10.87 15.12 12.00
N ALA A 18 -10.75 13.81 11.81
CA ALA A 18 -9.55 13.05 12.14
C ALA A 18 -8.62 12.97 10.91
N HIS A 19 -7.53 13.73 10.95
CA HIS A 19 -6.59 13.85 9.84
C HIS A 19 -5.16 13.39 10.24
N PRO A 20 -4.96 12.11 10.59
CA PRO A 20 -3.61 11.62 10.88
C PRO A 20 -2.77 11.74 9.60
N PRO A 21 -1.58 12.37 9.60
CA PRO A 21 -0.77 12.55 8.38
C PRO A 21 -0.33 11.23 7.75
N CYS A 22 -0.20 10.17 8.56
CA CYS A 22 0.12 8.84 8.06
C CYS A 22 -0.49 7.73 8.89
N VAL A 23 -0.52 6.56 8.30
CA VAL A 23 -0.78 5.28 8.96
C VAL A 23 0.50 4.47 8.96
N SER A 24 0.80 3.81 10.07
CA SER A 24 1.91 2.87 10.19
C SER A 24 1.41 1.46 10.48
N LEU A 25 1.98 0.46 9.81
CA LEU A 25 1.60 -0.93 9.99
C LEU A 25 2.81 -1.87 9.93
N THR A 26 2.68 -3.03 10.59
CA THR A 26 3.64 -4.12 10.46
C THR A 26 2.97 -5.35 9.87
N GLN A 27 3.72 -6.10 9.06
CA GLN A 27 3.22 -7.25 8.32
C GLN A 27 4.16 -8.44 8.50
N ALA A 28 3.59 -9.64 8.51
CA ALA A 28 4.32 -10.88 8.30
C ALA A 28 3.64 -11.66 7.19
N GLY A 29 4.42 -12.28 6.32
CA GLY A 29 3.83 -12.90 5.13
C GLY A 29 4.80 -13.76 4.36
N HIS A 30 4.37 -14.09 3.16
CA HIS A 30 5.17 -14.85 2.21
C HIS A 30 5.13 -14.17 0.85
N MET A 31 6.25 -14.19 0.15
CA MET A 31 6.35 -13.72 -1.22
C MET A 31 7.15 -14.69 -2.09
N LYS A 32 6.85 -14.71 -3.38
CA LYS A 32 7.61 -15.47 -4.36
C LYS A 32 8.78 -14.63 -4.89
N ARG A 33 9.92 -15.28 -5.16
CA ARG A 33 11.07 -14.63 -5.79
C ARG A 33 10.80 -14.29 -7.26
N THR A 34 10.12 -15.19 -7.95
CA THR A 34 9.66 -15.03 -9.34
C THR A 34 8.26 -15.63 -9.46
N LEU A 35 7.52 -15.27 -10.50
CA LEU A 35 6.13 -15.73 -10.68
C LEU A 35 6.05 -17.23 -11.00
N GLU A 36 7.11 -17.78 -11.58
CA GLU A 36 7.26 -19.19 -11.95
C GLU A 36 7.65 -20.07 -10.76
N SER A 37 8.14 -19.46 -9.67
CA SER A 37 8.56 -20.19 -8.48
C SER A 37 7.36 -20.75 -7.71
N ASP A 38 7.43 -22.01 -7.33
CA ASP A 38 6.52 -22.60 -6.34
C ASP A 38 6.97 -22.34 -4.90
N SER A 39 8.24 -21.98 -4.71
CA SER A 39 8.80 -21.65 -3.41
C SER A 39 8.37 -20.26 -2.93
N TRP A 40 7.97 -20.21 -1.66
CA TRP A 40 7.56 -19.02 -0.94
C TRP A 40 8.60 -18.66 0.12
N MET A 41 9.03 -17.40 0.15
CA MET A 41 9.94 -16.89 1.15
C MET A 41 9.17 -16.10 2.20
N ALA A 42 9.40 -16.40 3.47
CA ALA A 42 8.85 -15.61 4.56
C ALA A 42 9.45 -14.20 4.58
N PHE A 43 8.62 -13.21 4.89
CA PHE A 43 9.05 -11.85 5.13
C PHE A 43 8.41 -11.26 6.38
N LYS A 44 9.08 -10.26 6.95
CA LYS A 44 8.50 -9.28 7.89
C LYS A 44 8.69 -7.90 7.31
N ALA A 45 7.68 -7.04 7.43
CA ALA A 45 7.75 -5.69 6.91
C ALA A 45 7.15 -4.66 7.87
N SER A 46 7.62 -3.42 7.75
CA SER A 46 7.01 -2.22 8.30
C SER A 46 6.65 -1.29 7.15
N GLN A 47 5.52 -0.64 7.24
CA GLN A 47 5.06 0.29 6.22
C GLN A 47 4.47 1.55 6.83
N THR A 48 4.76 2.69 6.23
CA THR A 48 4.07 3.95 6.49
C THR A 48 3.39 4.41 5.21
N ILE A 49 2.12 4.83 5.30
CA ILE A 49 1.31 5.30 4.17
C ILE A 49 0.81 6.70 4.50
N ALA A 50 1.06 7.68 3.62
CA ALA A 50 0.55 9.03 3.77
C ALA A 50 -0.95 9.11 3.44
N THR A 51 -1.68 9.91 4.21
CA THR A 51 -3.13 10.11 4.03
C THR A 51 -3.48 11.39 3.29
N ASP A 52 -2.51 12.29 3.10
CA ASP A 52 -2.68 13.62 2.51
C ASP A 52 -2.07 13.74 1.10
N ARG A 53 -1.38 12.71 0.62
CA ARG A 53 -0.75 12.63 -0.70
C ARG A 53 -0.45 11.18 -1.08
N CYS A 54 -0.22 10.91 -2.35
CA CYS A 54 0.20 9.59 -2.83
C CYS A 54 1.65 9.31 -2.44
N ALA A 55 1.86 8.80 -1.23
CA ALA A 55 3.17 8.41 -0.75
C ALA A 55 3.11 7.23 0.23
N PHE A 56 4.13 6.38 0.18
CA PHE A 56 4.34 5.31 1.16
C PHE A 56 5.82 4.92 1.24
N ASP A 57 6.23 4.32 2.36
CA ASP A 57 7.54 3.70 2.54
C ASP A 57 7.34 2.30 3.15
N TRP A 58 7.64 1.27 2.38
CA TRP A 58 7.56 -0.12 2.77
C TRP A 58 8.97 -0.71 2.89
N ARG A 59 9.29 -1.27 4.05
CA ARG A 59 10.59 -1.88 4.34
C ARG A 59 10.39 -3.31 4.78
N ALA A 60 11.01 -4.25 4.09
CA ALA A 60 10.91 -5.66 4.39
C ALA A 60 12.25 -6.31 4.64
N LYS A 61 12.22 -7.34 5.47
CA LYS A 61 13.28 -8.34 5.66
C LYS A 61 12.75 -9.68 5.18
N VAL A 62 13.46 -10.33 4.26
CA VAL A 62 13.07 -11.57 3.58
C VAL A 62 14.10 -12.66 3.84
N GLY A 63 13.63 -13.90 4.00
CA GLY A 63 14.48 -15.08 4.16
C GLY A 63 14.94 -15.36 5.61
N PRO A 64 15.69 -16.46 5.81
CA PRO A 64 16.16 -16.83 7.14
C PRO A 64 17.02 -15.70 7.72
N PHE A 65 16.74 -15.33 8.98
CA PHE A 65 17.39 -14.22 9.70
C PHE A 65 17.26 -12.82 9.06
N GLY A 66 16.45 -12.65 8.01
CA GLY A 66 16.27 -11.35 7.34
C GLY A 66 17.49 -10.89 6.53
N LEU A 67 18.21 -11.83 5.92
CA LEU A 67 19.43 -11.58 5.14
C LEU A 67 19.21 -10.70 3.90
N ILE A 68 17.97 -10.59 3.41
CA ILE A 68 17.61 -9.71 2.30
C ILE A 68 16.72 -8.60 2.87
N SER A 69 17.07 -7.35 2.59
CA SER A 69 16.23 -6.19 2.90
C SER A 69 15.72 -5.55 1.61
N GLY A 70 14.43 -5.26 1.54
CA GLY A 70 13.83 -4.47 0.45
C GLY A 70 13.26 -3.18 1.00
N ARG A 71 13.39 -2.09 0.24
CA ARG A 71 12.65 -0.85 0.42
C ARG A 71 11.91 -0.57 -0.88
N ASP A 72 10.61 -0.37 -0.76
CA ASP A 72 9.75 0.07 -1.85
C ASP A 72 9.00 1.29 -1.38
N ALA A 73 9.02 2.38 -2.14
CA ALA A 73 8.49 3.65 -1.72
C ALA A 73 7.96 4.47 -2.89
N LEU A 74 6.99 5.32 -2.59
CA LEU A 74 6.52 6.40 -3.44
C LEU A 74 6.70 7.69 -2.66
N GLU A 75 7.54 8.60 -3.14
CA GLU A 75 7.90 9.86 -2.48
C GLU A 75 7.84 11.00 -3.50
N ASP A 76 7.12 12.08 -3.22
CA ASP A 76 7.03 13.28 -4.07
C ASP A 76 6.67 13.02 -5.55
N GLY A 77 5.86 11.98 -5.81
CA GLY A 77 5.48 11.57 -7.17
C GLY A 77 6.52 10.67 -7.87
N ASP A 78 7.62 10.34 -7.19
CA ASP A 78 8.66 9.44 -7.66
C ASP A 78 8.59 8.07 -6.97
N GLY A 79 8.61 7.00 -7.77
CA GLY A 79 8.77 5.63 -7.26
C GLY A 79 10.22 5.31 -6.95
N ARG A 80 10.48 4.63 -5.84
CA ARG A 80 11.79 4.11 -5.41
C ARG A 80 11.67 2.64 -5.05
N PHE A 81 12.41 1.79 -5.76
CA PHE A 81 12.52 0.37 -5.43
C PHE A 81 14.00 0.00 -5.27
N ASP A 82 14.40 -0.27 -4.03
CA ASP A 82 15.75 -0.63 -3.63
C ASP A 82 15.75 -2.02 -2.96
N ILE A 83 16.43 -3.01 -3.55
CA ILE A 83 16.71 -4.29 -2.89
C ILE A 83 18.17 -4.31 -2.46
N THR A 84 18.44 -4.70 -1.22
CA THR A 84 19.78 -4.81 -0.64
C THR A 84 19.98 -6.19 0.00
N ALA A 85 21.07 -6.89 -0.31
CA ALA A 85 21.52 -8.10 0.40
C ALA A 85 22.43 -7.74 1.57
N LEU A 86 22.35 -8.51 2.65
CA LEU A 86 23.13 -8.35 3.88
C LEU A 86 23.01 -6.95 4.53
N GLY A 87 21.95 -6.19 4.18
CA GLY A 87 21.70 -4.84 4.68
C GLY A 87 22.64 -3.74 4.16
N VAL A 88 23.64 -4.06 3.32
CA VAL A 88 24.63 -3.09 2.83
C VAL A 88 25.00 -3.22 1.34
N ILE A 89 24.65 -4.31 0.65
CA ILE A 89 24.99 -4.53 -0.76
C ILE A 89 23.75 -4.32 -1.64
N PRO A 90 23.65 -3.24 -2.44
CA PRO A 90 22.50 -3.04 -3.32
C PRO A 90 22.48 -4.13 -4.40
N LEU A 91 21.38 -4.89 -4.45
CA LEU A 91 21.14 -5.95 -5.44
C LEU A 91 20.41 -5.43 -6.68
N ALA A 92 19.54 -4.45 -6.52
CA ALA A 92 18.81 -3.81 -7.60
C ALA A 92 18.35 -2.43 -7.17
N ARG A 93 18.52 -1.44 -8.05
CA ARG A 93 17.87 -0.14 -7.99
C ARG A 93 17.11 0.04 -9.30
N ALA A 94 15.79 0.17 -9.23
CA ALA A 94 15.00 0.44 -10.42
C ALA A 94 15.33 1.84 -10.96
N GLN A 95 15.47 1.97 -12.29
CA GLN A 95 15.56 3.29 -12.91
C GLN A 95 14.22 4.02 -12.76
N HIS A 96 14.27 5.32 -12.52
CA HIS A 96 13.09 6.17 -12.48
C HIS A 96 12.45 6.22 -13.87
N THR A 97 11.38 5.46 -14.08
CA THR A 97 10.62 5.43 -15.33
C THR A 97 9.14 5.71 -15.07
N PRO A 98 8.39 6.27 -16.04
CA PRO A 98 6.94 6.43 -15.91
C PRO A 98 6.23 5.11 -15.58
N ALA A 99 6.72 3.98 -16.11
CA ALA A 99 6.18 2.66 -15.79
C ALA A 99 6.34 2.28 -14.31
N LEU A 100 7.48 2.59 -13.69
CA LEU A 100 7.69 2.39 -12.25
C LEU A 100 6.71 3.24 -11.44
N VAL A 101 6.61 4.53 -11.76
CA VAL A 101 5.69 5.45 -11.06
C VAL A 101 4.24 5.00 -11.18
N ARG A 102 3.80 4.52 -12.36
CA ARG A 102 2.46 3.94 -12.53
C ARG A 102 2.24 2.73 -11.63
N GLY A 103 3.23 1.83 -11.55
CA GLY A 103 3.19 0.69 -10.64
C GLY A 103 3.00 1.13 -9.19
N GLU A 104 3.81 2.07 -8.72
CA GLU A 104 3.74 2.52 -7.31
C GLU A 104 2.47 3.34 -7.01
N LEU A 105 1.98 4.14 -7.96
CA LEU A 105 0.67 4.78 -7.82
C LEU A 105 -0.46 3.75 -7.73
N MET A 106 -0.49 2.75 -8.62
CA MET A 106 -1.50 1.69 -8.55
C MET A 106 -1.40 0.87 -7.25
N ARG A 107 -0.18 0.74 -6.69
CA ARG A 107 0.00 0.11 -5.37
C ARG A 107 -0.60 0.98 -4.26
N TYR A 108 -0.25 2.26 -4.21
CA TYR A 108 -0.81 3.20 -3.25
C TYR A 108 -2.35 3.21 -3.29
N LEU A 109 -2.93 3.29 -4.50
CA LEU A 109 -4.38 3.31 -4.71
C LEU A 109 -5.06 2.03 -4.20
N ALA A 110 -4.44 0.86 -4.40
CA ALA A 110 -4.95 -0.40 -3.86
C ALA A 110 -4.83 -0.46 -2.32
N GLU A 111 -3.78 0.11 -1.75
CA GLU A 111 -3.50 0.10 -0.31
C GLU A 111 -4.29 1.16 0.49
N ILE A 112 -5.15 1.95 -0.16
CA ILE A 112 -6.14 2.80 0.52
C ILE A 112 -7.00 1.99 1.51
N ALA A 113 -7.16 0.68 1.28
CA ALA A 113 -7.78 -0.24 2.23
C ALA A 113 -7.13 -0.26 3.62
N TRP A 114 -5.82 0.04 3.72
CA TRP A 114 -5.10 0.20 4.99
C TRP A 114 -4.99 1.66 5.45
N ALA A 115 -5.21 2.64 4.57
CA ALA A 115 -5.15 4.06 4.90
C ALA A 115 -6.47 4.79 4.55
N PRO A 116 -7.61 4.41 5.15
CA PRO A 116 -8.91 4.89 4.72
C PRO A 116 -9.12 6.40 4.90
N HIS A 117 -8.34 7.05 5.77
CA HIS A 117 -8.29 8.51 5.90
C HIS A 117 -7.94 9.21 4.57
N ALA A 118 -7.16 8.57 3.70
CA ALA A 118 -6.82 9.11 2.39
C ALA A 118 -8.06 9.38 1.52
N ILE A 119 -9.15 8.63 1.72
CA ILE A 119 -10.40 8.79 0.97
C ILE A 119 -10.95 10.21 1.13
N LEU A 120 -10.87 10.79 2.33
CA LEU A 120 -11.38 12.13 2.61
C LEU A 120 -10.31 13.23 2.52
N HIS A 121 -9.03 12.87 2.64
CA HIS A 121 -7.98 13.86 2.94
C HIS A 121 -6.88 13.95 1.90
N ASN A 122 -6.77 13.02 0.96
CA ASN A 122 -5.80 13.10 -0.12
C ASN A 122 -6.40 13.87 -1.31
N PRO A 123 -5.97 15.11 -1.59
CA PRO A 123 -6.51 15.93 -2.67
C PRO A 123 -6.04 15.48 -4.06
N GLU A 124 -5.05 14.59 -4.15
CA GLU A 124 -4.55 14.06 -5.42
C GLU A 124 -5.48 12.98 -6.00
N LEU A 125 -6.34 12.41 -5.16
CA LEU A 125 -7.27 11.35 -5.54
C LEU A 125 -8.46 11.90 -6.29
N ARG A 126 -8.77 11.27 -7.42
CA ARG A 126 -9.98 11.52 -8.20
C ARG A 126 -10.82 10.26 -8.22
N TRP A 127 -12.09 10.42 -7.87
CA TRP A 127 -13.01 9.32 -7.67
C TRP A 127 -14.13 9.30 -8.71
N ARG A 128 -14.51 8.09 -9.13
CA ARG A 128 -15.68 7.81 -9.98
C ARG A 128 -16.45 6.64 -9.40
N VAL A 129 -17.78 6.73 -9.44
CA VAL A 129 -18.67 5.65 -9.03
C VAL A 129 -19.05 4.86 -10.27
N ASP A 130 -18.64 3.58 -10.33
CA ASP A 130 -18.91 2.71 -11.48
C ASP A 130 -20.11 1.80 -11.25
N GLY A 131 -20.52 1.61 -9.99
CA GLY A 131 -21.67 0.80 -9.61
C GLY A 131 -21.95 0.87 -8.10
N PRO A 132 -22.93 0.11 -7.59
CA PRO A 132 -23.27 0.10 -6.17
C PRO A 132 -22.09 -0.34 -5.28
N ASP A 133 -21.33 -1.33 -5.73
CA ASP A 133 -20.23 -1.94 -4.99
C ASP A 133 -18.87 -1.76 -5.70
N SER A 134 -18.77 -0.76 -6.60
CA SER A 134 -17.59 -0.54 -7.44
C SER A 134 -17.25 0.95 -7.55
N LEU A 135 -16.03 1.30 -7.16
CA LEU A 135 -15.50 2.66 -7.14
C LEU A 135 -14.14 2.69 -7.83
N SER A 136 -13.96 3.55 -8.83
CA SER A 136 -12.64 3.83 -9.40
C SER A 136 -11.98 4.98 -8.66
N VAL A 137 -10.71 4.79 -8.31
CA VAL A 137 -9.85 5.83 -7.76
C VAL A 137 -8.64 6.00 -8.68
N SER A 138 -8.29 7.25 -8.98
CA SER A 138 -7.17 7.58 -9.88
C SER A 138 -6.30 8.69 -9.33
N ALA A 139 -5.03 8.67 -9.72
CA ALA A 139 -4.01 9.66 -9.37
C ALA A 139 -2.98 9.79 -10.52
N GLY A 140 -2.03 10.74 -10.38
CA GLY A 140 -1.04 11.04 -11.41
C GLY A 140 -1.59 11.79 -12.63
N VAL A 141 -0.73 12.12 -13.59
CA VAL A 141 -1.08 12.88 -14.81
C VAL A 141 -0.23 12.40 -15.99
N GLY A 142 -0.73 12.59 -17.22
CA GLY A 142 0.01 12.24 -18.43
C GLY A 142 0.48 10.79 -18.43
N ALA A 143 1.79 10.57 -18.62
CA ALA A 143 2.39 9.23 -18.71
C ALA A 143 2.37 8.43 -17.40
N THR A 144 2.08 9.05 -16.25
CA THR A 144 1.98 8.37 -14.94
C THR A 144 0.55 8.22 -14.44
N ALA A 145 -0.45 8.64 -15.24
CA ALA A 145 -1.85 8.48 -14.89
C ALA A 145 -2.17 7.00 -14.60
N SER A 146 -2.79 6.79 -13.44
CA SER A 146 -3.02 5.47 -12.86
C SER A 146 -4.41 5.41 -12.25
N GLU A 147 -5.09 4.28 -12.41
CA GLU A 147 -6.43 4.03 -11.88
C GLU A 147 -6.50 2.61 -11.32
N VAL A 148 -7.25 2.46 -10.23
CA VAL A 148 -7.59 1.18 -9.61
C VAL A 148 -9.09 1.16 -9.36
N ILE A 149 -9.72 0.04 -9.68
CA ILE A 149 -11.12 -0.26 -9.36
C ILE A 149 -11.15 -0.96 -8.01
N LEU A 150 -11.85 -0.37 -7.04
CA LEU A 150 -12.09 -0.93 -5.72
C LEU A 150 -13.47 -1.59 -5.70
N GLY A 151 -13.51 -2.87 -5.32
CA GLY A 151 -14.75 -3.62 -5.11
C GLY A 151 -15.08 -3.72 -3.63
N LEU A 152 -16.37 -3.56 -3.31
CA LEU A 152 -16.86 -3.62 -1.93
C LEU A 152 -17.43 -5.00 -1.58
N ASP A 153 -17.27 -5.44 -0.34
CA ASP A 153 -17.99 -6.60 0.21
C ASP A 153 -19.42 -6.25 0.63
N SER A 154 -20.16 -7.25 1.13
CA SER A 154 -21.53 -7.08 1.62
C SER A 154 -21.65 -6.13 2.83
N ASP A 155 -20.55 -5.87 3.54
CA ASP A 155 -20.49 -4.89 4.63
C ASP A 155 -20.10 -3.48 4.12
N GLY A 156 -19.91 -3.33 2.81
CA GLY A 156 -19.51 -2.08 2.16
C GLY A 156 -18.06 -1.68 2.42
N ARG A 157 -17.17 -2.64 2.74
CA ARG A 157 -15.72 -2.46 2.94
C ARG A 157 -14.94 -2.87 1.70
N ILE A 158 -13.72 -2.36 1.53
CA ILE A 158 -12.89 -2.65 0.35
C ILE A 158 -12.43 -4.11 0.37
N ALA A 159 -13.00 -4.96 -0.47
CA ALA A 159 -12.66 -6.37 -0.56
C ALA A 159 -11.64 -6.67 -1.65
N THR A 160 -11.67 -5.89 -2.74
CA THR A 160 -10.81 -6.09 -3.90
C THR A 160 -10.26 -4.78 -4.42
N ALA A 161 -9.08 -4.86 -5.03
CA ALA A 161 -8.49 -3.80 -5.83
C ALA A 161 -8.06 -4.40 -7.16
N PHE A 162 -8.36 -3.75 -8.28
CA PHE A 162 -8.06 -4.25 -9.62
C PHE A 162 -7.50 -3.14 -10.52
N ALA A 163 -6.39 -3.42 -11.18
CA ALA A 163 -5.81 -2.57 -12.23
C ALA A 163 -5.67 -3.40 -13.51
N PRO A 164 -6.31 -3.02 -14.64
CA PRO A 164 -6.30 -3.84 -15.85
C PRO A 164 -4.94 -3.86 -16.56
N ASP A 165 -4.08 -2.88 -16.31
CA ASP A 165 -2.90 -2.62 -17.15
C ASP A 165 -1.65 -2.26 -16.33
N ARG A 166 -1.54 -2.78 -15.09
CA ARG A 166 -0.38 -2.50 -14.24
C ARG A 166 0.91 -2.95 -14.93
N PRO A 167 1.96 -2.10 -15.00
CA PRO A 167 3.25 -2.51 -15.53
C PRO A 167 3.88 -3.62 -14.68
N ARG A 168 4.12 -4.78 -15.29
CA ARG A 168 4.85 -5.90 -14.64
C ARG A 168 6.37 -5.73 -14.66
N SER A 169 6.88 -4.79 -15.47
CA SER A 169 8.30 -4.44 -15.58
C SER A 169 8.46 -2.93 -15.66
N ALA A 170 9.45 -2.40 -14.94
CA ALA A 170 9.87 -1.00 -15.00
C ALA A 170 10.83 -0.70 -16.17
N THR A 171 11.36 -1.75 -16.81
CA THR A 171 12.23 -1.67 -17.99
C THR A 171 11.57 -2.28 -19.21
N PRO A 172 11.87 -1.81 -20.43
CA PRO A 172 11.38 -2.42 -21.66
C PRO A 172 11.72 -3.92 -21.77
N PRO A 173 10.83 -4.75 -22.33
CA PRO A 173 9.47 -4.39 -22.73
C PRO A 173 8.58 -4.12 -21.50
N ILE A 174 7.87 -2.99 -21.51
CA ILE A 174 6.81 -2.72 -20.52
C ILE A 174 5.68 -3.69 -20.87
N LEU A 175 5.28 -4.50 -19.89
CA LEU A 175 4.21 -5.49 -20.04
C LEU A 175 3.04 -5.07 -19.15
N PRO A 176 2.05 -4.33 -19.69
CA PRO A 176 0.79 -4.10 -18.98
C PRO A 176 0.11 -5.44 -18.73
N THR A 177 -0.31 -5.69 -17.51
CA THR A 177 -0.92 -6.97 -17.12
C THR A 177 -1.98 -6.72 -16.06
N PRO A 178 -3.14 -7.39 -16.11
CA PRO A 178 -4.13 -7.23 -15.06
C PRO A 178 -3.57 -7.70 -13.72
N TRP A 179 -3.79 -6.88 -12.71
CA TRP A 179 -3.24 -7.02 -11.38
C TRP A 179 -4.36 -6.83 -10.37
N HIS A 180 -4.39 -7.68 -9.35
CA HIS A 180 -5.44 -7.60 -8.34
C HIS A 180 -4.94 -7.90 -6.94
N GLY A 181 -5.56 -7.21 -5.98
CA GLY A 181 -5.44 -7.44 -4.56
C GLY A 181 -6.77 -7.93 -3.97
N ARG A 182 -6.69 -8.77 -2.95
CA ARG A 182 -7.82 -9.19 -2.10
C ARG A 182 -7.54 -8.84 -0.65
N PHE A 183 -8.57 -8.37 0.04
CA PHE A 183 -8.54 -7.98 1.44
C PHE A 183 -9.61 -8.76 2.21
N SER A 184 -9.29 -9.21 3.42
CA SER A 184 -10.20 -10.01 4.26
C SER A 184 -9.80 -9.98 5.74
N ASP A 185 -10.56 -10.68 6.60
CA ASP A 185 -10.36 -10.70 8.06
C ASP A 185 -10.31 -9.27 8.61
N TYR A 186 -11.32 -8.47 8.25
CA TYR A 186 -11.46 -7.09 8.71
C TYR A 186 -11.61 -7.06 10.23
N ARG A 187 -10.82 -6.19 10.87
CA ARG A 187 -10.89 -5.96 12.32
C ARG A 187 -11.03 -4.47 12.60
N LEU A 188 -11.79 -4.18 13.64
CA LEU A 188 -11.89 -2.82 14.16
C LEU A 188 -10.66 -2.55 15.03
N VAL A 189 -9.86 -1.56 14.63
CA VAL A 189 -8.74 -1.03 15.41
C VAL A 189 -9.09 0.40 15.75
N ASP A 190 -9.27 0.69 17.04
CA ASP A 190 -9.93 1.89 17.54
C ASP A 190 -11.31 2.09 16.90
N THR A 191 -11.43 3.06 15.98
CA THR A 191 -12.67 3.30 15.22
C THR A 191 -12.59 2.84 13.78
N ILE A 192 -11.44 2.32 13.33
CA ILE A 192 -11.16 2.08 11.90
C ILE A 192 -11.26 0.60 11.57
N TRP A 193 -11.98 0.28 10.48
CA TRP A 193 -12.01 -1.06 9.91
C TRP A 193 -10.77 -1.30 9.05
N VAL A 194 -9.91 -2.22 9.48
CA VAL A 194 -8.63 -2.55 8.84
C VAL A 194 -8.65 -4.00 8.37
N PRO A 195 -8.37 -4.31 7.08
CA PRO A 195 -8.21 -5.69 6.64
C PRO A 195 -6.90 -6.26 7.19
N THR A 196 -6.97 -7.36 7.93
CA THR A 196 -5.79 -7.97 8.53
C THR A 196 -5.16 -9.06 7.68
N VAL A 197 -5.82 -9.52 6.62
CA VAL A 197 -5.28 -10.48 5.65
C VAL A 197 -5.37 -9.88 4.25
N ALA A 198 -4.28 -10.00 3.49
CA ALA A 198 -4.25 -9.56 2.10
C ALA A 198 -3.43 -10.51 1.21
N GLU A 199 -3.80 -10.56 -0.07
CA GLU A 199 -3.09 -11.29 -1.10
C GLU A 199 -3.06 -10.47 -2.39
N VAL A 200 -1.97 -10.58 -3.14
CA VAL A 200 -1.78 -9.90 -4.42
C VAL A 200 -1.40 -10.92 -5.50
N ALA A 201 -2.01 -10.79 -6.67
CA ALA A 201 -1.80 -11.66 -7.80
C ALA A 201 -1.80 -10.91 -9.14
N TRP A 202 -1.19 -11.54 -10.13
CA TRP A 202 -1.32 -11.18 -11.54
C TRP A 202 -2.30 -12.12 -12.22
N SER A 203 -3.15 -11.59 -13.10
CA SER A 203 -3.97 -12.40 -14.00
C SER A 203 -3.24 -12.56 -15.33
N LEU A 204 -2.62 -13.73 -15.52
CA LEU A 204 -1.95 -14.09 -16.77
C LEU A 204 -2.93 -14.86 -17.66
N PRO A 205 -2.71 -14.91 -18.99
CA PRO A 205 -3.64 -15.57 -19.93
C PRO A 205 -4.02 -17.01 -19.55
N ALA A 206 -3.10 -17.74 -18.90
CA ALA A 206 -3.32 -19.13 -18.51
C ALA A 206 -3.81 -19.32 -17.08
N LYS A 207 -3.56 -18.37 -16.17
CA LYS A 207 -3.85 -18.51 -14.74
C LYS A 207 -3.66 -17.21 -13.97
N ASP A 208 -4.36 -17.13 -12.84
CA ASP A 208 -3.99 -16.21 -11.77
C ASP A 208 -2.78 -16.72 -11.01
N VAL A 209 -1.83 -15.84 -10.72
CA VAL A 209 -0.59 -16.15 -9.99
C VAL A 209 -0.44 -15.22 -8.79
N ALA A 210 -0.81 -15.73 -7.62
CA ALA A 210 -0.48 -15.08 -6.35
C ALA A 210 1.03 -15.09 -6.12
N TYR A 211 1.59 -13.94 -5.77
CA TYR A 211 3.03 -13.77 -5.52
C TYR A 211 3.34 -13.13 -4.17
N TRP A 212 2.34 -12.57 -3.50
CA TRP A 212 2.49 -11.95 -2.20
C TRP A 212 1.24 -12.17 -1.37
N ARG A 213 1.42 -12.53 -0.10
CA ARG A 213 0.34 -12.66 0.88
C ARG A 213 0.85 -12.23 2.25
N CYS A 214 0.03 -11.55 3.02
CA CYS A 214 0.39 -11.13 4.38
C CYS A 214 -0.74 -11.26 5.39
N ARG A 215 -0.33 -11.20 6.65
CA ARG A 215 -1.17 -10.79 7.77
C ARG A 215 -0.59 -9.51 8.39
N VAL A 216 -1.46 -8.54 8.65
CA VAL A 216 -1.13 -7.32 9.42
C VAL A 216 -1.01 -7.71 10.89
N ALA A 217 0.12 -7.39 11.51
CA ALA A 217 0.42 -7.67 12.91
C ALA A 217 0.12 -6.48 13.82
N SER A 218 0.33 -5.26 13.33
CA SER A 218 -0.04 -4.02 14.00
C SER A 218 -0.45 -2.96 12.99
N TRP A 219 -1.33 -2.06 13.40
CA TRP A 219 -1.79 -0.92 12.62
C TRP A 219 -1.99 0.26 13.57
N ASN A 220 -1.59 1.46 13.16
CA ASN A 220 -1.77 2.69 13.90
C ASN A 220 -2.04 3.85 12.94
N ALA A 221 -2.97 4.73 13.31
CA ALA A 221 -3.07 6.05 12.72
C ALA A 221 -2.15 6.99 13.52
N ASP A 222 -1.06 7.44 12.91
CA ASP A 222 -0.11 8.30 13.59
C ASP A 222 -0.71 9.71 13.67
N GLY A 223 -1.15 10.11 14.87
CA GLY A 223 -1.53 11.50 15.12
C GLY A 223 -0.31 12.44 15.03
N VAL A 224 -0.56 13.74 14.94
CA VAL A 224 0.49 14.78 14.93
C VAL A 224 1.32 14.83 16.24
N GLU A 225 1.03 13.97 17.21
CA GLU A 225 1.63 14.04 18.54
C GLU A 225 2.63 12.90 18.82
N THR A 226 3.84 12.99 18.26
CA THR A 226 5.05 12.39 18.88
C THR A 226 6.36 13.18 18.67
N ALA A 227 6.33 14.40 18.13
CA ALA A 227 7.51 15.29 18.22
C ALA A 227 7.75 15.82 19.65
N ARG A 228 6.68 15.91 20.46
CA ARG A 228 6.76 16.40 21.85
C ARG A 228 7.15 15.32 22.86
N GLU A 229 6.83 14.06 22.62
CA GLU A 229 7.22 12.96 23.52
C GLU A 229 8.68 12.54 23.34
N GLN A 230 9.22 12.60 22.11
CA GLN A 230 10.66 12.39 21.86
C GLN A 230 11.52 13.45 22.56
N SER A 231 11.06 14.71 22.55
CA SER A 231 11.77 15.83 23.20
C SER A 231 11.69 15.78 24.74
N LYS A 232 10.57 15.28 25.30
CA LYS A 232 10.46 15.02 26.75
C LYS A 232 11.31 13.82 27.19
N ARG A 233 11.39 12.76 26.39
CA ARG A 233 12.22 11.58 26.71
C ARG A 233 13.72 11.90 26.66
N ASN A 234 14.16 12.74 25.72
CA ASN A 234 15.55 13.20 25.66
C ASN A 234 15.94 14.22 26.73
N ARG A 235 14.98 14.95 27.34
CA ARG A 235 15.26 15.88 28.46
C ARG A 235 15.34 15.20 29.83
N MET A 236 14.80 13.99 30.00
CA MET A 236 14.83 13.28 31.28
C MET A 236 16.05 12.36 31.47
N THR A 237 16.95 12.26 30.47
CA THR A 237 18.14 11.39 30.52
C THR A 237 19.47 12.14 30.39
N GLY A 238 19.50 13.45 30.65
CA GLY A 238 20.75 14.22 30.74
C GLY A 238 21.38 14.14 32.14
N PRO A 239 22.71 13.98 32.27
CA PRO A 239 23.34 13.55 33.51
C PRO A 239 23.30 14.63 34.59
N SER A 240 23.07 14.20 35.84
CA SER A 240 23.39 14.96 37.06
C SER A 240 24.89 15.01 37.29
#